data_AF-A0A7S2K465-F1
#
_entry.id   AF-A0A7S2K465-F1
#
_cell.length_a   1.000
_cell.length_b   1.000
_cell.length_c   1.000
_cell.angle_alpha   90.00
_cell.angle_beta   90.00
_cell.angle_gamma   90.00
#
_symmetry.space_group_name_H-M   'P 1'
#
loop_
_entity.id
_entity.type
_entity.pdbx_description
1 polymer ?
#
loop_
_entity_poly.entity_id
_entity_poly.type
_entity_poly.pdbx_seq_one_letter_code
_entity_poly.pdbx_strand_id
1 'polypeptide(L)'
;DAMAFGMGCCCLQVTMQASDLSESRRLYDQLAPLTPILLALTAATPFLRGWICDDDTRWGQVSQSVDDRTAAERGLASGACDGDARLAGAGQRPLGKSRYDSIDCYIGEGPEVAEYNDMPLAFDEEHRQRLTAAGVDGA
;
A
#
# COMPACT_ATOMS: atom_id res chain seq x y z
N ASP A 1 17.28 12.67 -2.54
CA ASP A 1 17.12 11.41 -1.77
C ASP A 1 16.59 11.74 -0.38
N ALA A 2 15.42 12.38 -0.33
CA ALA A 2 14.83 12.84 0.92
C ALA A 2 13.31 12.63 0.86
N MET A 3 12.71 12.38 2.02
CA MET A 3 11.26 12.24 2.18
C MET A 3 10.47 13.39 1.54
N ALA A 4 11.00 14.61 1.61
CA ALA A 4 10.36 15.80 1.06
C ALA A 4 10.12 15.75 -0.47
N PHE A 5 10.85 14.92 -1.23
CA PHE A 5 10.63 14.81 -2.68
C PHE A 5 9.36 14.04 -3.04
N GLY A 6 8.78 13.27 -2.11
CA GLY A 6 7.48 12.63 -2.28
C GLY A 6 6.43 13.28 -1.39
N MET A 7 6.64 13.24 -0.07
CA MET A 7 5.69 13.83 0.90
C MET A 7 5.56 15.35 0.85
N GLY A 8 6.46 16.04 0.13
CA GLY A 8 6.30 17.46 -0.20
C GLY A 8 5.39 17.72 -1.40
N CYS A 9 4.97 16.70 -2.13
CA CYS A 9 3.96 16.82 -3.17
C CYS A 9 2.56 16.99 -2.57
N CYS A 10 1.67 17.67 -3.30
CA CYS A 10 0.28 17.84 -2.91
C CYS A 10 -0.64 16.79 -3.55
N CYS A 11 -1.80 16.58 -2.93
CA CYS A 11 -2.86 15.75 -3.49
C CYS A 11 -4.24 16.30 -3.13
N LEU A 12 -5.24 15.90 -3.92
CA LEU A 12 -6.64 16.02 -3.54
C LEU A 12 -7.09 14.67 -2.98
N GLN A 13 -7.72 14.70 -1.81
CA GLN A 13 -8.31 13.53 -1.17
C GLN A 13 -9.78 13.82 -0.89
N VAL A 14 -10.63 12.82 -1.12
CA VAL A 14 -12.06 12.89 -0.84
C VAL A 14 -12.42 11.71 0.06
N THR A 15 -13.05 11.99 1.19
CA THR A 15 -13.54 10.98 2.13
C THR A 15 -15.06 10.90 2.01
N MET A 16 -15.58 9.69 1.81
CA MET A 16 -17.01 9.42 1.68
C MET A 16 -17.49 8.62 2.90
N GLN A 17 -18.64 9.01 3.45
CA GLN A 17 -19.32 8.26 4.51
C GLN A 17 -20.40 7.38 3.89
N ALA A 18 -20.33 6.07 4.12
CA ALA A 18 -21.38 5.13 3.77
C ALA A 18 -22.36 4.93 4.94
N SER A 19 -23.47 4.24 4.69
CA SER A 19 -24.56 4.01 5.63
C SER A 19 -24.20 3.02 6.73
N ASP A 20 -23.37 2.02 6.41
CA ASP A 20 -22.91 0.97 7.32
C ASP A 20 -21.56 0.37 6.87
N LEU A 21 -21.08 -0.63 7.62
CA LEU A 21 -19.81 -1.30 7.35
C LEU A 21 -19.83 -2.08 6.03
N SER A 22 -20.93 -2.77 5.72
CA SER A 22 -21.04 -3.59 4.51
C SER A 22 -21.07 -2.70 3.25
N GLU A 23 -21.76 -1.56 3.30
CA GLU A 23 -21.70 -0.55 2.23
C GLU A 23 -20.31 0.10 2.15
N SER A 24 -19.65 0.36 3.28
CA SER A 24 -18.28 0.93 3.30
C SER A 24 -17.28 0.00 2.60
N ARG A 25 -17.32 -1.30 2.89
CA ARG A 25 -16.44 -2.32 2.28
C ARG A 25 -16.71 -2.43 0.77
N ARG A 26 -17.98 -2.47 0.38
CA ARG A 26 -18.37 -2.49 -1.03
C ARG A 26 -17.88 -1.24 -1.76
N LEU A 27 -18.03 -0.06 -1.17
CA LEU A 27 -17.56 1.19 -1.76
C LEU A 27 -16.04 1.18 -1.92
N TYR A 28 -15.29 0.72 -0.92
CA TYR A 28 -13.83 0.58 -0.99
C TYR A 28 -13.41 -0.32 -2.16
N ASP A 29 -13.99 -1.52 -2.24
CA ASP A 29 -13.66 -2.50 -3.28
C ASP A 29 -13.98 -1.98 -4.70
N GLN A 30 -15.11 -1.28 -4.87
CA GLN A 30 -15.50 -0.72 -6.17
C GLN A 30 -14.61 0.46 -6.60
N LEU A 31 -13.99 1.17 -5.66
CA LEU A 31 -13.06 2.28 -5.96
C LEU A 31 -11.64 1.79 -6.28
N ALA A 32 -11.27 0.58 -5.85
CA ALA A 32 -9.95 0.01 -6.10
C ALA A 32 -9.53 0.06 -7.59
N PRO A 33 -10.31 -0.47 -8.55
CA PRO A 33 -9.95 -0.42 -9.97
C PRO A 33 -10.00 1.00 -10.57
N LEU A 34 -10.77 1.91 -9.97
CA LEU A 34 -10.88 3.30 -10.43
C LEU A 34 -9.67 4.15 -10.02
N THR A 35 -8.99 3.79 -8.93
CA THR A 35 -7.85 4.55 -8.38
C THR A 35 -6.72 4.78 -9.39
N PRO A 36 -6.17 3.77 -10.10
CA PRO A 36 -5.12 4.00 -11.09
C PRO A 36 -5.62 4.80 -12.31
N ILE A 37 -6.90 4.66 -12.69
CA ILE A 37 -7.51 5.43 -13.78
C ILE A 37 -7.57 6.92 -13.40
N LEU A 38 -8.05 7.22 -12.20
CA LEU A 38 -8.11 8.59 -11.68
C LEU A 38 -6.71 9.20 -11.50
N LEU A 39 -5.73 8.41 -11.08
CA LEU A 39 -4.33 8.85 -11.00
C LEU A 39 -3.82 9.30 -12.38
N ALA A 40 -4.04 8.51 -13.43
CA ALA A 40 -3.65 8.86 -14.79
C ALA A 40 -4.43 10.08 -15.33
N LEU A 41 -5.75 10.13 -15.12
CA LEU A 41 -6.59 11.25 -15.57
C LEU A 41 -6.25 12.58 -14.91
N THR A 42 -5.73 12.53 -13.67
CA THR A 42 -5.37 13.72 -12.88
C THR A 42 -3.87 13.96 -12.82
N ALA A 43 -3.11 13.39 -13.77
CA ALA A 43 -1.67 13.54 -13.85
C ALA A 43 -1.25 15.03 -13.88
N ALA A 44 -0.30 15.39 -13.04
CA ALA A 44 0.09 16.78 -12.77
C ALA A 44 1.52 16.92 -12.21
N THR A 45 2.39 15.94 -12.45
CA THR A 45 3.77 15.92 -11.91
C THR A 45 4.82 15.53 -12.96
N PRO A 46 4.90 16.24 -14.11
CA PRO A 46 5.90 15.95 -15.15
C PRO A 46 7.30 16.51 -14.84
N PHE A 47 7.46 17.28 -13.75
CA PHE A 47 8.74 17.87 -13.36
C PHE A 47 9.12 17.49 -11.93
N LEU A 48 10.33 16.97 -11.75
CA LEU A 48 10.89 16.65 -10.44
C LEU A 48 12.34 17.10 -10.34
N ARG A 49 12.68 17.78 -9.24
CA ARG A 49 14.06 18.25 -8.94
C ARG A 49 14.68 19.07 -10.09
N GLY A 50 13.87 19.83 -10.83
CA GLY A 50 14.32 20.65 -11.96
C GLY A 50 14.51 19.91 -13.28
N TRP A 51 14.09 18.65 -13.36
CA TRP A 51 14.15 17.82 -14.59
C TRP A 51 12.75 17.52 -15.10
N ILE A 52 12.62 17.37 -16.42
CA ILE A 52 11.44 16.75 -17.04
C ILE A 52 11.54 15.24 -16.81
N CYS A 53 10.45 14.63 -16.36
CA CYS A 53 10.36 13.19 -16.10
C CYS A 53 9.60 12.49 -17.22
N ASP A 54 9.89 11.20 -17.39
CA ASP A 54 9.15 10.28 -18.27
C ASP A 54 8.00 9.58 -17.50
N ASP A 55 7.38 10.33 -16.58
CA ASP A 55 6.21 9.97 -15.76
C ASP A 55 5.48 11.27 -15.44
N ASP A 56 4.15 11.26 -15.56
CA ASP A 56 3.31 12.43 -15.34
C ASP A 56 2.67 12.44 -13.94
N THR A 57 2.91 11.41 -13.13
CA THR A 57 2.29 11.21 -11.82
C THR A 57 3.30 11.25 -10.68
N ARG A 58 2.84 11.64 -9.49
CA ARG A 58 3.70 11.68 -8.29
C ARG A 58 3.86 10.32 -7.61
N TRP A 59 3.11 9.29 -8.01
CA TRP A 59 2.87 8.11 -7.16
C TRP A 59 4.15 7.35 -6.82
N GLY A 60 4.99 7.06 -7.81
CA GLY A 60 6.26 6.37 -7.60
C GLY A 60 7.19 7.11 -6.64
N GLN A 61 7.26 8.45 -6.76
CA GLN A 61 8.09 9.27 -5.88
C GLN A 61 7.58 9.31 -4.45
N VAL A 62 6.27 9.45 -4.26
CA VAL A 62 5.67 9.45 -2.91
C VAL A 62 5.92 8.10 -2.24
N SER A 63 5.61 7.00 -2.94
CA SER A 63 5.82 5.63 -2.45
C SER A 63 7.25 5.38 -1.99
N GLN A 64 8.23 5.74 -2.82
CA GLN A 64 9.66 5.54 -2.52
C GLN A 64 10.19 6.51 -1.46
N SER A 65 9.60 7.70 -1.31
CA SER A 65 10.10 8.72 -0.37
C SER A 65 9.98 8.32 1.10
N VAL A 66 9.13 7.34 1.40
CA VAL A 66 8.88 6.80 2.74
C VAL A 66 8.96 5.27 2.77
N ASP A 67 9.67 4.68 1.81
CA ASP A 67 9.94 3.25 1.81
C ASP A 67 11.00 2.95 2.88
N ASP A 68 10.53 2.47 4.03
CA ASP A 68 11.34 2.12 5.19
C ASP A 68 11.84 0.67 5.15
N ARG A 69 11.56 -0.07 4.06
CA ARG A 69 12.02 -1.45 3.91
C ARG A 69 13.54 -1.54 3.93
N THR A 70 14.05 -2.47 4.74
CA THR A 70 15.46 -2.83 4.72
C THR A 70 15.85 -3.42 3.36
N ALA A 71 17.15 -3.55 3.12
CA ALA A 71 17.63 -4.25 1.93
C ALA A 71 17.20 -5.73 1.91
N ALA A 72 17.07 -6.40 3.07
CA ALA A 72 16.54 -7.76 3.16
C ALA A 72 15.05 -7.83 2.82
N GLU A 73 14.23 -6.92 3.35
CA GLU A 73 12.80 -6.86 3.05
C GLU A 73 12.54 -6.61 1.56
N ARG A 74 13.42 -5.83 0.90
CA ARG A 74 13.39 -5.64 -0.56
C ARG A 74 13.96 -6.81 -1.38
N GLY A 75 14.45 -7.87 -0.73
CA GLY A 75 15.04 -9.04 -1.40
C GLY A 75 16.38 -8.76 -2.09
N LEU A 76 17.11 -7.71 -1.68
CA LEU A 76 18.40 -7.36 -2.28
C LEU A 76 19.52 -8.26 -1.75
N ALA A 77 20.40 -8.73 -2.63
CA ALA A 77 21.52 -9.61 -2.29
C ALA A 77 22.49 -9.02 -1.25
N SER A 78 22.56 -7.69 -1.16
CA SER A 78 23.36 -6.96 -0.18
C SER A 78 22.69 -6.82 1.20
N GLY A 79 21.52 -7.43 1.40
CA GLY A 79 20.62 -7.12 2.51
C GLY A 79 20.81 -7.92 3.80
N ALA A 80 21.79 -8.81 3.89
CA ALA A 80 22.03 -9.56 5.14
C ALA A 80 22.30 -8.57 6.30
N CYS A 81 21.41 -8.55 7.27
CA CYS A 81 21.53 -7.77 8.50
C CYS A 81 21.17 -8.65 9.70
N ASP A 82 21.73 -8.35 10.87
CA ASP A 82 21.53 -9.11 12.12
C ASP A 82 20.07 -9.14 12.61
N GLY A 83 19.17 -8.40 11.93
CA GLY A 83 17.76 -8.30 12.26
C GLY A 83 17.53 -7.30 13.39
N ASP A 84 16.40 -6.62 13.36
CA ASP A 84 15.98 -5.68 14.40
C ASP A 84 14.62 -6.10 14.93
N ALA A 85 14.57 -6.54 16.19
CA ALA A 85 13.35 -7.00 16.83
C ALA A 85 12.24 -5.92 16.91
N ARG A 86 12.57 -4.65 16.67
CA ARG A 86 11.59 -3.55 16.60
C ARG A 86 10.87 -3.50 15.25
N LEU A 87 11.39 -4.17 14.22
CA LEU A 87 10.82 -4.22 12.88
C LEU A 87 9.95 -5.46 12.68
N ALA A 88 8.94 -5.33 11.80
CA ALA A 88 8.09 -6.45 11.42
C ALA A 88 8.95 -7.57 10.80
N GLY A 89 8.77 -8.82 11.24
CA GLY A 89 9.60 -9.94 10.76
C GLY A 89 11.11 -9.71 10.93
N ALA A 90 11.50 -8.99 11.99
CA ALA A 90 12.87 -8.57 12.30
C ALA A 90 13.56 -7.74 11.19
N GLY A 91 12.81 -7.14 10.28
CA GLY A 91 13.36 -6.41 9.13
C GLY A 91 14.03 -7.33 8.11
N GLN A 92 13.67 -8.61 8.09
CA GLN A 92 14.27 -9.63 7.22
C GLN A 92 13.25 -10.33 6.34
N ARG A 93 11.97 -10.37 6.74
CA ARG A 93 10.90 -10.99 5.98
C ARG A 93 10.67 -10.20 4.68
N PRO A 94 10.73 -10.82 3.49
CA PRO A 94 10.48 -10.10 2.24
C PRO A 94 9.10 -9.44 2.21
N LEU A 95 9.04 -8.18 1.79
CA LEU A 95 7.84 -7.38 1.64
C LEU A 95 7.75 -6.82 0.22
N GLY A 96 6.66 -7.12 -0.49
CA GLY A 96 6.51 -6.80 -1.91
C GLY A 96 6.42 -5.30 -2.20
N LYS A 97 5.83 -4.52 -1.31
CA LYS A 97 5.52 -3.10 -1.52
C LYS A 97 6.04 -2.21 -0.40
N SER A 98 6.20 -0.92 -0.70
CA SER A 98 6.40 0.12 0.31
C SER A 98 5.15 0.19 1.20
N ARG A 99 5.31 0.65 2.44
CA ARG A 99 4.17 0.97 3.33
C ARG A 99 3.24 2.05 2.77
N TYR A 100 3.73 2.83 1.81
CA TYR A 100 2.94 3.78 1.05
C TYR A 100 2.84 3.26 -0.39
N ASP A 101 1.78 2.53 -0.70
CA ASP A 101 1.55 1.95 -2.02
C ASP A 101 0.05 1.71 -2.25
N SER A 102 -0.30 1.11 -3.40
CA SER A 102 -1.66 0.75 -3.74
C SER A 102 -2.21 -0.27 -2.76
N ILE A 103 -3.53 -0.33 -2.65
CA ILE A 103 -4.18 -1.31 -1.78
C ILE A 103 -3.69 -2.73 -2.09
N ASP A 104 -3.58 -3.55 -1.05
CA ASP A 104 -3.10 -4.92 -1.19
C ASP A 104 -4.23 -5.93 -1.41
N CYS A 105 -5.40 -5.70 -0.80
CA CYS A 105 -6.53 -6.61 -0.88
C CYS A 105 -7.88 -5.87 -0.91
N TYR A 106 -8.86 -6.57 -1.44
CA TYR A 106 -10.29 -6.32 -1.27
C TYR A 106 -10.74 -6.77 0.12
N ILE A 107 -11.70 -6.04 0.70
CA ILE A 107 -12.21 -6.25 2.07
C ILE A 107 -13.74 -6.45 2.13
N GLY A 108 -14.37 -6.61 0.96
CA GLY A 108 -15.77 -6.91 0.80
C GLY A 108 -16.19 -8.27 1.35
N GLU A 109 -17.49 -8.49 1.31
CA GLU A 109 -18.10 -9.77 1.63
C GLU A 109 -18.47 -10.48 0.33
N GLY A 110 -18.15 -11.77 0.21
CA GLY A 110 -18.54 -12.59 -0.93
C GLY A 110 -17.47 -13.61 -1.33
N PRO A 111 -17.84 -14.72 -1.96
CA PRO A 111 -16.89 -15.72 -2.43
C PRO A 111 -15.92 -15.17 -3.49
N GLU A 112 -16.33 -14.16 -4.26
CA GLU A 112 -15.52 -13.54 -5.30
C GLU A 112 -14.31 -12.77 -4.76
N VAL A 113 -14.37 -12.26 -3.53
CA VAL A 113 -13.28 -11.49 -2.90
C VAL A 113 -12.02 -12.36 -2.76
N ALA A 114 -12.20 -13.63 -2.41
CA ALA A 114 -11.10 -14.59 -2.33
C ALA A 114 -10.47 -14.89 -3.70
N GLU A 115 -11.25 -14.81 -4.78
CA GLU A 115 -10.73 -14.95 -6.15
C GLU A 115 -9.96 -13.70 -6.59
N TYR A 116 -10.40 -12.51 -6.19
CA TYR A 116 -9.75 -11.24 -6.55
C TYR A 116 -8.51 -10.93 -5.72
N ASN A 117 -8.40 -11.50 -4.51
CA ASN A 117 -7.20 -11.43 -3.68
C ASN A 117 -6.18 -12.48 -4.14
N ASP A 118 -5.71 -12.37 -5.37
CA ASP A 118 -4.85 -13.33 -6.07
C ASP A 118 -3.33 -13.08 -5.86
N MET A 119 -2.97 -12.03 -5.15
CA MET A 119 -1.59 -11.65 -4.86
C MET A 119 -1.14 -12.11 -3.47
N PRO A 120 0.14 -12.46 -3.27
CA PRO A 120 0.65 -12.80 -1.95
C PRO A 120 0.55 -11.63 -0.96
N LEU A 121 -0.26 -11.82 0.09
CA LEU A 121 -0.44 -10.83 1.15
C LEU A 121 0.51 -11.12 2.32
N ALA A 122 1.15 -10.07 2.84
CA ALA A 122 1.98 -10.16 4.02
C ALA A 122 1.17 -9.81 5.27
N PHE A 123 1.01 -10.77 6.18
CA PHE A 123 0.30 -10.57 7.44
C PHE A 123 1.23 -10.65 8.64
N ASP A 124 0.85 -9.95 9.70
CA ASP A 124 1.29 -10.30 11.04
C ASP A 124 0.34 -11.35 11.62
N GLU A 125 0.82 -12.58 11.75
CA GLU A 125 -0.02 -13.72 12.15
C GLU A 125 -0.54 -13.61 13.58
N GLU A 126 0.20 -12.98 14.49
CA GLU A 126 -0.26 -12.75 15.87
C GLU A 126 -1.46 -11.80 15.87
N HIS A 127 -1.35 -10.68 15.16
CA HIS A 127 -2.43 -9.71 15.06
C HIS A 127 -3.63 -10.28 14.32
N ARG A 128 -3.42 -11.04 13.24
CA ARG A 128 -4.48 -11.73 12.51
C ARG A 128 -5.25 -12.67 13.43
N GLN A 129 -4.54 -13.53 14.17
CA GLN A 129 -5.16 -14.47 15.10
C GLN A 129 -5.96 -13.76 16.18
N ARG A 130 -5.42 -12.66 16.74
CA ARG A 130 -6.13 -11.86 17.75
C ARG A 130 -7.44 -11.28 17.21
N LEU A 131 -7.44 -10.75 15.98
CA LEU A 131 -8.61 -10.17 15.35
C LEU A 131 -9.66 -11.24 15.02
N THR A 132 -9.25 -12.37 14.44
CA THR A 132 -10.16 -13.48 14.16
C THR A 132 -10.77 -14.07 15.43
N ALA A 133 -9.98 -14.22 16.50
CA ALA A 133 -10.48 -14.65 17.80
C ALA A 133 -11.49 -13.68 18.43
N ALA A 134 -11.41 -12.39 18.09
CA ALA A 134 -12.36 -11.37 18.50
C ALA A 134 -13.62 -11.29 17.61
N GLY A 135 -13.73 -12.16 16.58
CA GLY A 135 -14.88 -12.22 15.69
C GLY A 135 -14.81 -11.30 14.48
N VAL A 136 -13.63 -10.74 14.16
CA VAL A 136 -13.41 -10.09 12.86
C VAL A 136 -13.34 -11.18 11.79
N ASP A 137 -14.08 -10.98 10.70
CA ASP A 137 -14.10 -11.87 9.57
C ASP A 137 -12.71 -12.01 8.93
N GLY A 138 -12.40 -13.25 8.53
CA GLY A 138 -11.19 -13.53 7.76
C GLY A 138 -11.46 -13.18 6.29
N ALA A 139 -11.00 -12.01 5.87
CA ALA A 139 -10.79 -11.74 4.44
C ALA A 139 -9.76 -12.72 3.86
#